data_AF-A0A535SS56-F1
#
_entry.id   AF-A0A535SS56-F1
#
_cell.length_a   1.000
_cell.length_b   1.000
_cell.length_c   1.000
_cell.angle_alpha   90.00
_cell.angle_beta   90.00
_cell.angle_gamma   90.00
#
_symmetry.space_group_name_H-M   'P 1'
#
loop_
_entity.id
_entity.type
_entity.pdbx_description
1 polymer ?
#
loop_
_entity_poly.entity_id
_entity_poly.type
_entity_poly.pdbx_seq_one_letter_code
_entity_poly.pdbx_strand_id
1 'polypeptide(L)'
;MRGTDDAVRGFNVLVGGGLGRTHNKPETFVAVARPMAFVQPDQVVDVAREVVAVQRDYGDRSNRKHARLKYTIADRGLDWFRAEVQKRLPFQLQPPEPLRWKPVDDHLGWHEQGDGNLYLGVYIENGRIADVGDVRSRSGLRAIVEEIRPEVRLTAQQNVILAGIKPAQKARVDQLLAEYGIAALESIPRAIRYSMACPAIPTCGLAVAEAERALPSLICQIASMLDELGLGHERISFRMSGCPNGCSRPYLGDVGFVGTTLGKYDVMLAGDFDGTRLNRLYAPNVPIGAIPSLLRPMFVDFGANRAPGEGFGDWVERVGFEALRERSEQPA
;
A
#
# COMPACT_ATOMS: atom_id res chain seq x y z
N MET A 1 3.11 -15.39 -14.47
CA MET A 1 2.40 -16.65 -14.17
C MET A 1 3.38 -17.80 -14.33
N ARG A 2 3.53 -18.67 -13.33
CA ARG A 2 4.48 -19.80 -13.39
C ARG A 2 3.86 -20.97 -14.17
N GLY A 3 4.68 -21.66 -14.97
CA GLY A 3 4.34 -22.91 -15.62
C GLY A 3 4.46 -24.10 -14.67
N THR A 4 4.26 -25.31 -15.20
CA THR A 4 4.33 -26.58 -14.45
C THR A 4 5.70 -26.85 -13.83
N ASP A 5 6.76 -26.26 -14.41
CA ASP A 5 8.15 -26.50 -14.03
C ASP A 5 8.71 -25.31 -13.22
N ASP A 6 7.83 -24.53 -12.58
CA ASP A 6 8.12 -23.25 -11.90
C ASP A 6 8.70 -22.13 -12.79
N ALA A 7 8.98 -22.40 -14.07
CA ALA A 7 9.43 -21.42 -15.05
C ALA A 7 8.38 -20.33 -15.30
N VAL A 8 8.81 -19.09 -15.55
CA VAL A 8 7.89 -18.00 -15.88
C VAL A 8 7.32 -18.20 -17.29
N ARG A 9 6.03 -18.52 -17.40
CA ARG A 9 5.35 -18.72 -18.69
C ARG A 9 5.05 -17.42 -19.43
N GLY A 10 4.91 -16.32 -18.69
CA GLY A 10 4.59 -15.00 -19.24
C GLY A 10 3.94 -14.08 -18.21
N PHE A 11 3.46 -12.94 -18.70
CA PHE A 11 3.03 -11.80 -17.89
C PHE A 11 1.70 -11.24 -18.37
N ASN A 12 0.82 -10.93 -17.42
CA ASN A 12 -0.30 -10.03 -17.68
C ASN A 12 0.20 -8.59 -17.58
N VAL A 13 -0.05 -7.80 -18.62
CA VAL A 13 0.26 -6.38 -18.68
C VAL A 13 -0.97 -5.59 -18.26
N LEU A 14 -0.88 -4.86 -17.16
CA LEU A 14 -1.91 -3.95 -16.68
C LEU A 14 -1.45 -2.50 -16.90
N VAL A 15 -2.35 -1.63 -17.33
CA VAL A 15 -2.04 -0.23 -17.67
C VAL A 15 -3.05 0.75 -17.08
N GLY A 16 -2.68 2.03 -16.97
CA GLY A 16 -3.63 3.08 -16.60
C GLY A 16 -3.88 3.27 -15.10
N GLY A 17 -3.06 2.69 -14.22
CA GLY A 17 -3.14 2.96 -12.79
C GLY A 17 -2.55 4.33 -12.40
N GLY A 18 -3.10 4.96 -11.36
CA GLY A 18 -2.49 6.15 -10.77
C GLY A 18 -3.35 6.84 -9.72
N LEU A 19 -2.72 7.22 -8.59
CA LEU A 19 -3.41 7.67 -7.38
C LEU A 19 -3.39 9.18 -7.15
N GLY A 20 -2.63 9.96 -7.91
CA GLY A 20 -2.59 11.41 -7.74
C GLY A 20 -3.86 12.09 -8.21
N ARG A 21 -4.49 12.89 -7.34
CA ARG A 21 -5.61 13.78 -7.68
C ARG A 21 -5.40 15.16 -7.03
N THR A 22 -6.26 16.12 -7.35
CA THR A 22 -6.31 17.42 -6.69
C THR A 22 -7.65 17.57 -5.96
N HIS A 23 -7.63 18.18 -4.77
CA HIS A 23 -8.85 18.52 -4.05
C HIS A 23 -9.72 19.47 -4.86
N ASN A 24 -11.04 19.28 -4.81
CA ASN A 24 -12.05 20.09 -5.52
C ASN A 24 -11.87 20.18 -7.04
N LYS A 25 -11.19 19.20 -7.65
CA LYS A 25 -11.01 19.07 -9.09
C LYS A 25 -11.50 17.71 -9.57
N PRO A 26 -12.81 17.57 -9.87
CA PRO A 26 -13.41 16.29 -10.25
C PRO A 26 -12.80 15.70 -11.53
N GLU A 27 -12.21 16.54 -12.39
CA GLU A 27 -11.46 16.11 -13.59
C GLU A 27 -10.20 15.31 -13.25
N THR A 28 -9.74 15.35 -11.98
CA THR A 28 -8.61 14.54 -11.49
C THR A 28 -9.10 13.42 -10.58
N PHE A 29 -8.92 12.17 -11.00
CA PHE A 29 -9.46 11.00 -10.31
C PHE A 29 -8.38 9.93 -10.11
N VAL A 30 -8.59 9.03 -9.15
CA VAL A 30 -7.72 7.87 -8.93
C VAL A 30 -8.17 6.70 -9.78
N ALA A 31 -7.24 5.84 -10.19
CA ALA A 31 -7.54 4.68 -11.02
C ALA A 31 -6.67 3.48 -10.65
N VAL A 32 -7.28 2.30 -10.65
CA VAL A 32 -6.56 1.02 -10.68
C VAL A 32 -6.18 0.67 -12.11
N ALA A 33 -5.07 -0.05 -12.27
CA ALA A 33 -4.62 -0.47 -13.58
C ALA A 33 -5.56 -1.55 -14.15
N ARG A 34 -5.84 -1.49 -15.45
CA ARG A 34 -6.73 -2.42 -16.15
C ARG A 34 -5.91 -3.45 -16.94
N PRO A 35 -6.31 -4.73 -16.96
CA PRO A 35 -5.64 -5.76 -17.74
C PRO A 35 -5.78 -5.47 -19.23
N MET A 36 -4.65 -5.36 -19.93
CA MET A 36 -4.59 -5.02 -21.36
C MET A 36 -4.24 -6.23 -22.21
N ALA A 37 -3.24 -7.03 -21.80
CA ALA A 37 -2.72 -8.12 -22.61
C ALA A 37 -2.03 -9.20 -21.77
N PHE A 38 -1.90 -10.39 -22.33
CA PHE A 38 -0.90 -11.38 -21.91
C PHE A 38 0.27 -11.38 -22.92
N VAL A 39 1.49 -11.51 -22.41
CA VAL A 39 2.72 -11.50 -23.22
C VAL A 39 3.68 -12.59 -22.75
N GLN A 40 4.45 -13.14 -23.70
CA GLN A 40 5.53 -14.09 -23.42
C GLN A 40 6.75 -13.38 -22.80
N PRO A 41 7.65 -14.09 -22.11
CA PRO A 41 8.78 -13.45 -21.42
C PRO A 41 9.70 -12.62 -22.33
N ASP A 42 9.96 -13.08 -23.54
CA ASP A 42 10.76 -12.41 -24.56
C ASP A 42 10.08 -11.16 -25.14
N GLN A 43 8.75 -11.07 -25.05
CA GLN A 43 7.94 -9.94 -25.56
C GLN A 43 7.83 -8.76 -24.59
N VAL A 44 8.11 -8.95 -23.28
CA VAL A 44 7.80 -7.98 -22.23
C VAL A 44 8.43 -6.61 -22.48
N VAL A 45 9.70 -6.59 -22.88
CA VAL A 45 10.47 -5.35 -23.05
C VAL A 45 9.92 -4.53 -24.22
N ASP A 46 9.57 -5.19 -25.33
CA ASP A 46 9.00 -4.51 -26.48
C ASP A 46 7.61 -3.96 -26.17
N VAL A 47 6.76 -4.73 -25.48
CA VAL A 47 5.43 -4.22 -25.07
C VAL A 47 5.56 -3.03 -24.09
N ALA A 48 6.49 -3.10 -23.13
CA ALA A 48 6.74 -1.98 -22.22
C ALA A 48 7.21 -0.72 -22.97
N ARG A 49 8.12 -0.88 -23.94
CA ARG A 49 8.59 0.21 -24.81
C ARG A 49 7.43 0.87 -25.55
N GLU A 50 6.56 0.06 -26.16
CA GLU A 50 5.46 0.59 -26.96
C GLU A 50 4.34 1.20 -26.11
N VAL A 51 4.07 0.68 -24.91
CA VAL A 51 3.18 1.36 -23.93
C VAL A 51 3.72 2.75 -23.59
N VAL A 52 5.02 2.88 -23.34
CA VAL A 52 5.66 4.17 -23.07
C VAL A 52 5.59 5.08 -24.30
N ALA A 53 5.83 4.56 -25.51
CA ALA A 53 5.80 5.32 -26.74
C ALA A 53 4.39 5.84 -27.08
N VAL A 54 3.36 5.02 -26.91
CA VAL A 54 1.96 5.46 -27.09
C VAL A 54 1.61 6.54 -26.06
N GLN A 55 1.98 6.37 -24.78
CA GLN A 55 1.76 7.43 -23.79
C GLN A 55 2.55 8.70 -24.13
N ARG A 56 3.76 8.56 -24.69
CA ARG A 56 4.59 9.71 -25.07
C ARG A 56 3.90 10.56 -26.13
N ASP A 57 3.33 9.90 -27.13
CA ASP A 57 2.77 10.53 -28.34
C ASP A 57 1.34 11.05 -28.13
N TYR A 58 0.54 10.40 -27.28
CA TYR A 58 -0.88 10.73 -27.11
C TYR A 58 -1.26 11.28 -25.72
N GLY A 59 -0.33 11.29 -24.77
CA GLY A 59 -0.56 11.91 -23.45
C GLY A 59 -0.69 13.43 -23.56
N ASP A 60 -1.60 14.01 -22.77
CA ASP A 60 -1.79 15.47 -22.73
C ASP A 60 -0.52 16.16 -22.21
N ARG A 61 0.11 16.96 -23.08
CA ARG A 61 1.30 17.76 -22.76
C ARG A 61 0.97 19.20 -22.42
N SER A 62 -0.27 19.64 -22.67
CA SER A 62 -0.72 21.00 -22.39
C SER A 62 -1.13 21.17 -20.93
N ASN A 63 -1.78 20.16 -20.34
CA ASN A 63 -2.21 20.16 -18.95
C ASN A 63 -1.53 19.05 -18.15
N ARG A 64 -0.55 19.43 -17.34
CA ARG A 64 0.21 18.48 -16.50
C ARG A 64 -0.67 17.70 -15.52
N LYS A 65 -1.80 18.25 -15.05
CA LYS A 65 -2.72 17.53 -14.14
C LYS A 65 -3.46 16.38 -14.83
N HIS A 66 -3.52 16.43 -16.16
CA HIS A 66 -4.17 15.45 -17.03
C HIS A 66 -3.17 14.59 -17.84
N ALA A 67 -1.85 14.75 -17.61
CA ALA A 67 -0.81 14.12 -18.42
C ALA A 67 -0.50 12.64 -18.14
N ARG A 68 -1.10 12.05 -17.10
CA ARG A 68 -0.84 10.65 -16.71
C ARG A 68 -1.61 9.68 -17.60
N LEU A 69 -1.03 8.51 -17.87
CA LEU A 69 -1.62 7.46 -18.71
C LEU A 69 -3.07 7.08 -18.35
N LYS A 70 -3.45 7.15 -17.06
CA LYS A 70 -4.83 6.91 -16.64
C LYS A 70 -5.86 7.82 -17.33
N TYR A 71 -5.50 9.07 -17.63
CA TYR A 71 -6.35 10.02 -18.31
C TYR A 71 -6.41 9.74 -19.81
N THR A 72 -5.26 9.48 -20.44
CA THR A 72 -5.20 9.07 -21.85
C THR A 72 -6.08 7.84 -22.13
N ILE A 73 -6.08 6.85 -21.22
CA ILE A 73 -6.96 5.68 -21.32
C ILE A 73 -8.42 6.03 -21.01
N ALA A 74 -8.70 6.94 -20.08
CA ALA A 74 -10.06 7.36 -19.79
C ALA A 74 -10.71 8.10 -20.98
N ASP A 75 -9.94 8.97 -21.66
CA ASP A 75 -10.45 9.75 -22.80
C ASP A 75 -10.67 8.89 -24.04
N ARG A 76 -9.74 7.97 -24.31
CA ARG A 76 -9.69 7.24 -25.59
C ARG A 76 -10.16 5.80 -25.51
N GLY A 77 -10.25 5.25 -24.30
CA GLY A 77 -10.61 3.86 -24.06
C GLY A 77 -9.41 2.91 -24.07
N LEU A 78 -9.55 1.80 -23.34
CA LEU A 78 -8.52 0.76 -23.24
C LEU A 78 -8.31 0.01 -24.57
N ASP A 79 -9.38 -0.23 -25.32
CA ASP A 79 -9.31 -0.95 -26.60
C ASP A 79 -8.54 -0.15 -27.65
N TRP A 80 -8.79 1.16 -27.72
CA TRP A 80 -8.02 2.08 -28.54
C TRP A 80 -6.54 2.05 -28.14
N PHE A 81 -6.25 2.14 -26.84
CA PHE A 81 -4.87 2.15 -26.35
C PHE A 81 -4.14 0.84 -26.71
N ARG A 82 -4.80 -0.30 -26.51
CA ARG A 82 -4.29 -1.62 -26.90
C ARG A 82 -4.02 -1.69 -28.40
N ALA A 83 -4.92 -1.14 -29.24
CA ALA A 83 -4.74 -1.12 -30.69
C ALA A 83 -3.53 -0.26 -31.11
N GLU A 84 -3.31 0.90 -30.48
CA GLU A 84 -2.13 1.72 -30.77
C GLU A 84 -0.81 1.05 -30.35
N VAL A 85 -0.81 0.31 -29.24
CA VAL A 85 0.35 -0.50 -28.84
C VAL A 85 0.56 -1.63 -29.85
N GLN A 86 -0.51 -2.35 -30.24
CA GLN A 86 -0.45 -3.45 -31.22
C GLN A 86 0.16 -3.03 -32.55
N LYS A 87 -0.17 -1.83 -33.07
CA LYS A 87 0.34 -1.32 -34.35
C LYS A 87 1.87 -1.19 -34.39
N ARG A 88 2.52 -1.12 -33.23
CA ARG A 88 3.97 -0.88 -33.10
C ARG A 88 4.76 -2.15 -32.80
N LEU A 89 4.07 -3.26 -32.58
CA LEU A 89 4.69 -4.54 -32.23
C LEU A 89 4.78 -5.47 -33.44
N PRO A 90 5.86 -6.26 -33.57
CA PRO A 90 6.01 -7.23 -34.65
C PRO A 90 5.22 -8.54 -34.39
N PHE A 91 4.46 -8.62 -33.29
CA PHE A 91 3.69 -9.79 -32.88
C PHE A 91 2.30 -9.40 -32.38
N GLN A 92 1.38 -10.35 -32.38
CA GLN A 92 0.01 -10.15 -31.91
C GLN A 92 -0.08 -10.27 -30.38
N LEU A 93 -0.59 -9.22 -29.72
CA LEU A 93 -0.91 -9.22 -28.30
C LEU A 93 -2.02 -10.24 -28.03
N GLN A 94 -1.83 -11.08 -27.01
CA GLN A 94 -2.87 -12.00 -26.55
C GLN A 94 -3.83 -11.29 -25.59
N PRO A 95 -5.09 -11.75 -25.47
CA PRO A 95 -5.97 -11.27 -24.41
C PRO A 95 -5.34 -11.53 -23.03
N PRO A 96 -5.58 -10.67 -22.03
CA PRO A 96 -5.08 -10.91 -20.68
C PRO A 96 -5.71 -12.18 -20.11
N GLU A 97 -4.94 -12.93 -19.35
CA GLU A 97 -5.46 -14.09 -18.64
C GLU A 97 -6.19 -13.69 -17.35
N PRO A 98 -7.08 -14.55 -16.81
CA PRO A 98 -7.74 -14.29 -15.53
C PRO A 98 -6.73 -13.99 -14.42
N LEU A 99 -6.87 -12.81 -13.80
CA LEU A 99 -6.03 -12.41 -12.68
C LEU A 99 -6.47 -13.14 -11.41
N ARG A 100 -5.48 -13.71 -10.71
CA ARG A 100 -5.65 -14.28 -9.37
C ARG A 100 -4.64 -13.63 -8.46
N TRP A 101 -5.12 -12.87 -7.48
CA TRP A 101 -4.28 -12.27 -6.46
C TRP A 101 -4.09 -13.28 -5.34
N LYS A 102 -2.84 -13.50 -4.95
CA LYS A 102 -2.54 -14.19 -3.69
C LYS A 102 -2.66 -13.16 -2.57
N PRO A 103 -3.03 -13.57 -1.35
CA PRO A 103 -3.02 -12.68 -0.20
C PRO A 103 -1.68 -11.96 -0.08
N VAL A 104 -1.71 -10.65 0.19
CA VAL A 104 -0.49 -9.86 0.39
C VAL A 104 0.23 -10.35 1.64
N ASP A 105 1.48 -10.78 1.46
CA ASP A 105 2.46 -11.05 2.51
C ASP A 105 3.28 -9.78 2.77
N ASP A 106 3.51 -9.46 4.05
CA ASP A 106 4.34 -8.31 4.43
C ASP A 106 5.84 -8.64 4.46
N HIS A 107 6.17 -9.94 4.32
CA HIS A 107 7.52 -10.49 4.30
C HIS A 107 8.33 -10.17 5.57
N LEU A 108 7.65 -9.85 6.68
CA LEU A 108 8.29 -9.53 7.95
C LEU A 108 8.62 -10.81 8.75
N GLY A 109 9.66 -10.72 9.58
CA GLY A 109 10.11 -11.84 10.41
C GLY A 109 11.04 -12.80 9.66
N TRP A 110 11.35 -13.93 10.29
CA TRP A 110 12.27 -14.93 9.75
C TRP A 110 11.56 -15.89 8.79
N HIS A 111 12.19 -16.15 7.65
CA HIS A 111 11.68 -17.04 6.61
C HIS A 111 12.82 -17.84 5.96
N GLU A 112 12.50 -19.01 5.42
CA GLU A 112 13.42 -19.78 4.57
C GLU A 112 13.42 -19.23 3.14
N GLN A 113 14.60 -19.16 2.51
CA GLN A 113 14.74 -18.71 1.12
C GLN A 113 14.53 -19.83 0.09
N GLY A 114 14.64 -21.09 0.51
CA GLY A 114 14.59 -22.27 -0.36
C GLY A 114 15.94 -22.72 -0.93
N ASP A 115 17.03 -22.00 -0.64
CA ASP A 115 18.42 -22.33 -1.02
C ASP A 115 19.28 -22.77 0.19
N GLY A 116 18.64 -23.02 1.34
CA GLY A 116 19.28 -23.34 2.61
C GLY A 116 19.63 -22.10 3.46
N ASN A 117 19.47 -20.89 2.94
CA ASN A 117 19.61 -19.65 3.70
C ASN A 117 18.26 -19.15 4.23
N LEU A 118 18.34 -18.16 5.11
CA LEU A 118 17.22 -17.43 5.69
C LEU A 118 17.15 -16.00 5.15
N TYR A 119 15.97 -15.41 5.19
CA TYR A 119 15.81 -13.96 5.16
C TYR A 119 15.04 -13.45 6.37
N LEU A 120 15.31 -12.22 6.75
CA LEU A 120 14.64 -11.51 7.83
C LEU A 120 14.03 -10.21 7.29
N GLY A 121 12.71 -10.08 7.35
CA GLY A 121 12.05 -8.80 7.17
C GLY A 121 12.00 -8.00 8.47
N VAL A 122 12.61 -6.83 8.48
CA VAL A 122 12.68 -5.90 9.60
C VAL A 122 11.65 -4.80 9.36
N TYR A 123 10.70 -4.67 10.30
CA TYR A 123 9.75 -3.56 10.29
C TYR A 123 10.47 -2.25 10.57
N ILE A 124 10.19 -1.22 9.76
CA ILE A 124 10.69 0.14 9.98
C ILE A 124 9.50 1.08 9.91
N GLU A 125 9.15 1.72 11.02
CA GLU A 125 8.03 2.65 11.07
C GLU A 125 8.21 3.77 10.04
N ASN A 126 7.27 3.82 9.07
CA ASN A 126 7.29 4.73 7.92
C ASN A 126 8.56 4.68 7.05
N GLY A 127 9.39 3.64 7.18
CA GLY A 127 10.69 3.54 6.50
C GLY A 127 11.75 4.53 6.97
N ARG A 128 11.54 5.18 8.13
CA ARG A 128 12.50 6.14 8.68
C ARG A 128 13.64 5.41 9.39
N ILE A 129 14.72 5.17 8.66
CA ILE A 129 15.96 4.62 9.23
C ILE A 129 16.74 5.74 9.91
N ALA A 130 16.60 5.84 11.23
CA ALA A 130 17.28 6.81 12.09
C ALA A 130 17.50 6.24 13.49
N ASP A 131 18.42 6.84 14.24
CA ASP A 131 18.57 6.57 15.66
C ASP A 131 17.75 7.62 16.42
N VAL A 132 16.68 7.19 17.07
CA VAL A 132 15.71 8.06 17.76
C VAL A 132 15.34 7.44 19.10
N GLY A 133 15.63 8.15 20.19
CA GLY A 133 15.43 7.63 21.54
C GLY A 133 16.17 6.31 21.73
N ASP A 134 15.46 5.29 22.21
CA ASP A 134 16.01 3.96 22.46
C ASP A 134 16.11 3.09 21.19
N VAL A 135 15.44 3.48 20.09
CA VAL A 135 15.46 2.73 18.83
C VAL A 135 16.57 3.26 17.94
N ARG A 136 17.65 2.50 17.82
CA ARG A 136 18.86 2.85 17.05
C ARG A 136 18.93 2.11 15.71
N SER A 137 17.86 2.24 14.91
CA SER A 137 17.68 1.45 13.68
C SER A 137 18.77 1.66 12.63
N ARG A 138 19.33 2.88 12.51
CA ARG A 138 20.41 3.18 11.56
C ARG A 138 21.70 2.49 11.98
N SER A 139 22.07 2.63 13.24
CA SER A 139 23.27 1.99 13.78
C SER A 139 23.16 0.47 13.79
N GLY A 140 22.00 -0.08 14.17
CA GLY A 140 21.77 -1.52 14.20
C GLY A 140 21.78 -2.19 12.83
N LEU A 141 21.07 -1.62 11.84
CA LEU A 141 21.12 -2.12 10.47
C LEU A 141 22.54 -2.04 9.90
N ARG A 142 23.28 -0.96 10.20
CA ARG A 142 24.68 -0.84 9.79
C ARG A 142 25.56 -1.93 10.41
N ALA A 143 25.45 -2.18 11.71
CA ALA A 143 26.23 -3.22 12.40
C ALA A 143 25.94 -4.61 11.80
N ILE A 144 24.67 -4.92 11.53
CA ILE A 144 24.29 -6.18 10.87
C ILE A 144 24.89 -6.26 9.46
N VAL A 145 24.85 -5.18 8.68
CA VAL A 145 25.44 -5.16 7.33
C VAL A 145 26.96 -5.36 7.39
N GLU A 146 27.65 -4.73 8.33
CA GLU A 146 29.11 -4.82 8.47
C GLU A 146 29.57 -6.22 8.93
N GLU A 147 28.85 -6.81 9.90
CA GLU A 147 29.22 -8.10 10.51
C GLU A 147 28.68 -9.32 9.74
N ILE A 148 27.38 -9.32 9.42
CA ILE A 148 26.68 -10.48 8.85
C ILE A 148 26.76 -10.49 7.33
N ARG A 149 26.93 -9.32 6.70
CA ARG A 149 27.01 -9.12 5.24
C ARG A 149 25.81 -9.68 4.44
N PRO A 150 24.55 -9.48 4.87
CA PRO A 150 23.38 -9.89 4.10
C PRO A 150 23.21 -9.03 2.84
N GLU A 151 22.47 -9.55 1.86
CA GLU A 151 21.89 -8.72 0.80
C GLU A 151 20.73 -7.89 1.40
N VAL A 152 20.70 -6.59 1.13
CA VAL A 152 19.66 -5.68 1.63
C VAL A 152 18.66 -5.39 0.52
N ARG A 153 17.38 -5.67 0.77
CA ARG A 153 16.27 -5.37 -0.15
C ARG A 153 15.28 -4.43 0.53
N LEU A 154 14.83 -3.40 -0.18
CA LEU A 154 13.78 -2.51 0.31
C LEU A 154 12.42 -3.00 -0.18
N THR A 155 11.40 -2.93 0.67
CA THR A 155 10.05 -3.36 0.33
C THR A 155 9.18 -2.18 -0.08
N ALA A 156 8.11 -2.46 -0.84
CA ALA A 156 7.08 -1.47 -1.16
C ALA A 156 6.24 -1.05 0.07
N GLN A 157 6.42 -1.72 1.22
CA GLN A 157 5.82 -1.39 2.51
C GLN A 157 6.74 -0.56 3.41
N GLN A 158 7.83 0.02 2.86
CA GLN A 158 8.81 0.83 3.58
C GLN A 158 9.68 0.05 4.59
N ASN A 159 9.59 -1.27 4.62
CA ASN A 159 10.41 -2.15 5.44
C ASN A 159 11.69 -2.60 4.72
N VAL A 160 12.60 -3.22 5.47
CA VAL A 160 13.89 -3.75 4.98
C VAL A 160 13.87 -5.28 5.06
N ILE A 161 14.39 -5.97 4.05
CA ILE A 161 14.67 -7.41 4.08
C ILE A 161 16.18 -7.61 4.07
N LEU A 162 16.67 -8.43 4.99
CA LEU A 162 18.04 -8.91 5.09
C LEU A 162 18.08 -10.36 4.61
N ALA A 163 18.62 -10.58 3.41
CA ALA A 163 18.60 -11.85 2.70
C ALA A 163 19.98 -12.54 2.70
N GLY A 164 20.00 -13.87 2.55
CA GLY A 164 21.24 -14.65 2.49
C GLY A 164 21.87 -14.90 3.85
N ILE A 165 21.08 -14.91 4.92
CA ILE A 165 21.57 -15.14 6.28
C ILE A 165 21.68 -16.64 6.51
N LYS A 166 22.86 -17.12 6.92
CA LYS A 166 23.04 -18.54 7.23
C LYS A 166 22.28 -18.88 8.51
N PRO A 167 21.69 -20.09 8.65
CA PRO A 167 20.99 -20.49 9.87
C PRO A 167 21.80 -20.31 11.17
N ALA A 168 23.12 -20.55 11.13
CA ALA A 168 24.02 -20.35 12.27
C ALA A 168 24.18 -18.88 12.71
N GLN A 169 23.86 -17.91 11.84
CA GLN A 169 23.95 -16.47 12.12
C GLN A 169 22.66 -15.91 12.74
N LYS A 170 21.55 -16.66 12.72
CA LYS A 170 20.23 -16.20 13.15
C LYS A 170 20.26 -15.57 14.55
N ALA A 171 20.79 -16.30 15.53
CA ALA A 171 20.85 -15.83 16.92
C ALA A 171 21.68 -14.55 17.08
N ARG A 172 22.74 -14.38 16.28
CA ARG A 172 23.57 -13.17 16.31
C ARG A 172 22.83 -11.97 15.72
N VAL A 173 22.06 -12.17 14.65
CA VAL A 173 21.21 -11.12 14.07
C VAL A 173 20.15 -10.69 15.09
N ASP A 174 19.47 -11.63 15.75
CA ASP A 174 18.48 -11.33 16.78
C ASP A 174 19.09 -10.55 17.95
N GLN A 175 20.31 -10.91 18.38
CA GLN A 175 21.05 -10.18 19.41
C GLN A 175 21.37 -8.74 18.98
N LEU A 176 21.83 -8.54 17.74
CA LEU A 176 22.10 -7.20 17.20
C LEU A 176 20.81 -6.37 17.15
N LEU A 177 19.69 -6.92 16.69
CA LEU A 177 18.42 -6.19 16.71
C LEU A 177 18.06 -5.72 18.13
N ALA A 178 18.15 -6.62 19.12
CA ALA A 178 17.87 -6.30 20.52
C ALA A 178 18.84 -5.24 21.09
N GLU A 179 20.14 -5.35 20.82
CA GLU A 179 21.16 -4.40 21.27
C GLU A 179 20.87 -2.96 20.80
N TYR A 180 20.32 -2.82 19.59
CA TYR A 180 19.97 -1.52 19.01
C TYR A 180 18.49 -1.14 19.20
N GLY A 181 17.74 -1.86 20.04
CA GLY A 181 16.35 -1.53 20.37
C GLY A 181 15.38 -1.71 19.19
N ILE A 182 15.73 -2.51 18.19
CA ILE A 182 14.85 -2.83 17.06
C ILE A 182 13.90 -3.94 17.51
N ALA A 183 12.61 -3.62 17.60
CA ALA A 183 11.59 -4.51 18.14
C ALA A 183 11.44 -5.81 17.32
N ALA A 184 11.20 -6.91 18.02
CA ALA A 184 10.79 -8.16 17.41
C ALA A 184 9.39 -8.03 16.79
N LEU A 185 9.14 -8.73 15.68
CA LEU A 185 7.90 -8.59 14.92
C LEU A 185 6.66 -8.89 15.76
N GLU A 186 6.76 -9.86 16.65
CA GLU A 186 5.69 -10.36 17.51
C GLU A 186 5.19 -9.29 18.49
N SER A 187 6.04 -8.30 18.83
CA SER A 187 5.68 -7.17 19.69
C SER A 187 5.00 -6.02 18.95
N ILE A 188 4.85 -6.10 17.62
CA ILE A 188 4.31 -5.00 16.81
C ILE A 188 2.86 -5.32 16.42
N PRO A 189 1.87 -4.56 16.91
CA PRO A 189 0.47 -4.73 16.53
C PRO A 189 0.25 -4.73 15.02
N ARG A 190 -0.68 -5.57 14.53
CA ARG A 190 -0.95 -5.68 13.08
C ARG A 190 -1.38 -4.37 12.46
N ALA A 191 -2.18 -3.56 13.15
CA ALA A 191 -2.58 -2.24 12.68
C ALA A 191 -1.37 -1.34 12.40
N ILE A 192 -0.32 -1.41 13.23
CA ILE A 192 0.93 -0.66 13.04
C ILE A 192 1.73 -1.24 11.85
N ARG A 193 1.87 -2.58 11.78
CA ARG A 193 2.54 -3.28 10.67
C ARG A 193 1.93 -2.96 9.30
N TYR A 194 0.61 -2.86 9.24
CA TYR A 194 -0.15 -2.60 8.02
C TYR A 194 -0.45 -1.12 7.80
N SER A 195 0.22 -0.24 8.55
CA SER A 195 0.14 1.20 8.39
C SER A 195 1.28 1.77 7.55
N MET A 196 1.04 2.90 6.90
CA MET A 196 2.06 3.62 6.13
C MET A 196 1.72 5.09 5.99
N ALA A 197 2.70 5.95 6.20
CA ALA A 197 2.61 7.36 5.87
C ALA A 197 3.61 7.80 4.79
N CYS A 198 3.28 8.89 4.10
CA CYS A 198 4.25 9.60 3.28
C CYS A 198 5.05 10.61 4.13
N PRO A 199 6.21 11.11 3.66
CA PRO A 199 7.01 12.04 4.46
C PRO A 199 6.29 13.31 4.90
N ALA A 200 5.49 13.91 4.00
CA ALA A 200 4.80 15.17 4.24
C ALA A 200 5.72 16.27 4.84
N ILE A 201 5.23 17.03 5.83
CA ILE A 201 5.99 18.07 6.54
C ILE A 201 7.10 17.39 7.38
N PRO A 202 8.35 17.90 7.41
CA PRO A 202 8.78 19.25 7.00
C PRO A 202 9.44 19.35 5.61
N THR A 203 9.64 18.24 4.90
CA THR A 203 10.48 18.25 3.69
C THR A 203 9.68 18.30 2.39
N CYS A 204 8.41 17.89 2.39
CA CYS A 204 7.56 17.94 1.21
C CYS A 204 6.95 19.34 1.03
N GLY A 205 7.37 20.07 -0.01
CA GLY A 205 6.81 21.38 -0.37
C GLY A 205 5.37 21.38 -0.89
N LEU A 206 4.71 20.21 -0.93
CA LEU A 206 3.31 20.05 -1.36
C LEU A 206 2.40 19.59 -0.22
N ALA A 207 2.93 19.37 0.98
CA ALA A 207 2.15 18.88 2.10
C ALA A 207 1.22 19.99 2.62
N VAL A 208 -0.03 19.63 2.90
CA VAL A 208 -1.02 20.53 3.52
C VAL A 208 -1.37 20.08 4.94
N ALA A 209 -1.03 18.84 5.30
CA ALA A 209 -1.12 18.27 6.64
C ALA A 209 0.12 17.41 6.92
N GLU A 210 0.31 17.03 8.19
CA GLU A 210 1.29 16.01 8.58
C GLU A 210 0.94 14.63 7.98
N ALA A 211 1.91 13.72 7.99
CA ALA A 211 1.64 12.31 7.76
C ALA A 211 2.59 11.44 8.57
N GLU A 212 3.86 11.32 8.16
CA GLU A 212 4.87 10.49 8.84
C GLU A 212 4.98 10.77 10.34
N ARG A 213 4.93 12.05 10.73
CA ARG A 213 5.06 12.46 12.14
C ARG A 213 3.77 12.38 12.94
N ALA A 214 2.62 12.23 12.28
CA ALA A 214 1.30 12.19 12.91
C ALA A 214 0.70 10.78 12.95
N LEU A 215 1.06 9.91 12.00
CA LEU A 215 0.54 8.55 11.93
C LEU A 215 0.87 7.73 13.18
N PRO A 216 2.09 7.73 13.76
CA PRO A 216 2.44 6.87 14.89
C PRO A 216 1.48 7.03 16.09
N SER A 217 1.16 8.27 16.48
CA SER A 217 0.27 8.52 17.62
C SER A 217 -1.19 8.13 17.34
N LEU A 218 -1.67 8.33 16.10
CA LEU A 218 -3.01 7.92 15.69
C LEU A 218 -3.12 6.40 15.61
N ILE A 219 -2.15 5.73 14.98
CA ILE A 219 -2.23 4.29 14.78
C ILE A 219 -2.07 3.51 16.09
N CYS A 220 -1.30 4.03 17.06
CA CYS A 220 -1.26 3.45 18.41
C CYS A 220 -2.63 3.49 19.09
N GLN A 221 -3.40 4.58 18.97
CA GLN A 221 -4.76 4.66 19.51
C GLN A 221 -5.70 3.69 18.82
N ILE A 222 -5.61 3.57 17.49
CA ILE A 222 -6.40 2.61 16.71
C ILE A 222 -6.02 1.16 17.06
N ALA A 223 -4.74 0.86 17.23
CA ALA A 223 -4.26 -0.47 17.62
C ALA A 223 -4.80 -0.87 18.99
N SER A 224 -4.68 0.01 20.00
CA SER A 224 -5.27 -0.21 21.33
C SER A 224 -6.78 -0.47 21.25
N MET A 225 -7.49 0.33 20.46
CA MET A 225 -8.93 0.16 20.26
C MET A 225 -9.27 -1.18 19.59
N LEU A 226 -8.51 -1.60 18.59
CA LEU A 226 -8.73 -2.91 17.95
C LEU A 226 -8.45 -4.05 18.93
N ASP A 227 -7.41 -3.96 19.75
CA ASP A 227 -7.11 -4.95 20.80
C ASP A 227 -8.23 -5.01 21.85
N GLU A 228 -8.72 -3.86 22.33
CA GLU A 228 -9.87 -3.76 23.24
C GLU A 228 -11.13 -4.44 22.69
N LEU A 229 -11.35 -4.35 21.38
CA LEU A 229 -12.48 -4.94 20.68
C LEU A 229 -12.26 -6.41 20.26
N GLY A 230 -11.10 -7.00 20.58
CA GLY A 230 -10.73 -8.35 20.16
C GLY A 230 -10.39 -8.48 18.66
N LEU A 231 -10.18 -7.36 17.97
CA LEU A 231 -9.90 -7.23 16.54
C LEU A 231 -8.41 -7.03 16.22
N GLY A 232 -7.51 -7.09 17.20
CA GLY A 232 -6.06 -6.90 17.00
C GLY A 232 -5.40 -7.87 16.01
N HIS A 233 -6.03 -9.02 15.78
CA HIS A 233 -5.60 -10.02 14.82
C HIS A 233 -6.09 -9.74 13.40
N GLU A 234 -6.96 -8.76 13.18
CA GLU A 234 -7.52 -8.49 11.86
C GLU A 234 -6.49 -7.89 10.90
N ARG A 235 -6.66 -8.17 9.60
CA ARG A 235 -5.87 -7.58 8.52
C ARG A 235 -6.58 -6.32 8.03
N ILE A 236 -6.38 -5.21 8.74
CA ILE A 236 -6.89 -3.88 8.37
C ILE A 236 -5.70 -2.98 8.05
N SER A 237 -5.70 -2.42 6.84
CA SER A 237 -4.63 -1.53 6.37
C SER A 237 -4.98 -0.06 6.57
N PHE A 238 -3.99 0.74 6.98
CA PHE A 238 -4.12 2.16 7.28
C PHE A 238 -3.11 3.00 6.51
N ARG A 239 -3.54 4.00 5.76
CA ARG A 239 -2.64 4.74 4.87
C ARG A 239 -2.83 6.24 5.01
N MET A 240 -1.76 6.98 5.36
CA MET A 240 -1.84 8.44 5.58
C MET A 240 -1.00 9.22 4.58
N SER A 241 -1.61 10.13 3.83
CA SER A 241 -0.90 11.10 2.98
C SER A 241 -1.20 12.52 3.42
N GLY A 242 -0.18 13.38 3.47
CA GLY A 242 -0.35 14.78 3.88
C GLY A 242 -1.02 15.68 2.83
N CYS A 243 -1.36 15.16 1.65
CA CYS A 243 -2.06 15.88 0.58
C CYS A 243 -2.66 14.87 -0.46
N PRO A 244 -3.48 15.32 -1.44
CA PRO A 244 -4.21 14.43 -2.35
C PRO A 244 -3.36 13.79 -3.47
N ASN A 245 -2.05 14.01 -3.47
CA ASN A 245 -1.14 13.33 -4.40
C ASN A 245 -1.04 11.82 -4.14
N GLY A 246 -1.33 11.38 -2.91
CA GLY A 246 -1.49 9.96 -2.57
C GLY A 246 -0.19 9.15 -2.55
N CYS A 247 0.92 9.71 -2.08
CA CYS A 247 2.25 9.06 -2.10
C CYS A 247 2.32 7.76 -1.27
N SER A 248 1.56 7.68 -0.17
CA SER A 248 1.43 6.45 0.65
C SER A 248 0.33 5.51 0.17
N ARG A 249 -0.23 5.78 -1.02
CA ARG A 249 -1.34 5.03 -1.61
C ARG A 249 -2.61 5.02 -0.73
N PRO A 250 -3.06 6.19 -0.19
CA PRO A 250 -4.18 6.26 0.74
C PRO A 250 -5.54 5.95 0.12
N TYR A 251 -5.60 5.83 -1.21
CA TYR A 251 -6.80 5.48 -1.95
C TYR A 251 -6.98 3.98 -2.19
N LEU A 252 -5.99 3.20 -1.75
CA LEU A 252 -5.99 1.74 -1.71
C LEU A 252 -5.90 1.29 -0.26
N GLY A 253 -6.39 0.09 0.03
CA GLY A 253 -6.49 -0.39 1.41
C GLY A 253 -7.78 0.05 2.10
N ASP A 254 -8.00 -0.55 3.26
CA ASP A 254 -9.25 -0.46 4.01
C ASP A 254 -9.57 0.96 4.48
N VAL A 255 -8.58 1.63 5.09
CA VAL A 255 -8.74 2.97 5.68
C VAL A 255 -7.65 3.92 5.18
N GLY A 256 -8.07 5.02 4.56
CA GLY A 256 -7.19 6.09 4.07
C GLY A 256 -7.40 7.40 4.82
N PHE A 257 -6.31 8.12 5.07
CA PHE A 257 -6.29 9.48 5.60
C PHE A 257 -5.60 10.41 4.61
N VAL A 258 -6.34 11.37 4.06
CA VAL A 258 -5.81 12.31 3.06
C VAL A 258 -5.88 13.74 3.59
N GLY A 259 -4.72 14.35 3.81
CA GLY A 259 -4.62 15.71 4.34
C GLY A 259 -5.39 16.73 3.50
N THR A 260 -6.21 17.54 4.18
CA THR A 260 -6.96 18.65 3.59
C THR A 260 -6.38 20.00 4.02
N THR A 261 -6.00 20.09 5.29
CA THR A 261 -5.32 21.23 5.92
C THR A 261 -4.64 20.74 7.20
N LEU A 262 -3.89 21.61 7.89
CA LEU A 262 -3.14 21.22 9.08
C LEU A 262 -4.06 20.59 10.14
N GLY A 263 -3.75 19.35 10.52
CA GLY A 263 -4.50 18.59 11.52
C GLY A 263 -5.85 18.03 11.07
N LYS A 264 -6.23 18.15 9.79
CA LYS A 264 -7.50 17.62 9.25
C LYS A 264 -7.29 16.74 8.02
N TYR A 265 -8.11 15.69 7.94
CA TYR A 265 -7.99 14.65 6.92
C TYR A 265 -9.36 14.26 6.40
N ASP A 266 -9.45 14.03 5.09
CA ASP A 266 -10.50 13.20 4.54
C ASP A 266 -10.25 11.75 4.97
N VAL A 267 -11.29 11.10 5.50
CA VAL A 267 -11.29 9.68 5.86
C VAL A 267 -11.93 8.90 4.72
N MET A 268 -11.16 7.98 4.16
CA MET A 268 -11.54 7.13 3.03
C MET A 268 -11.74 5.70 3.51
N LEU A 269 -12.78 5.01 3.06
CA LEU A 269 -13.13 3.64 3.46
C LEU A 269 -13.55 2.75 2.28
N ALA A 270 -13.70 1.44 2.51
CA ALA A 270 -14.22 0.45 1.56
C ALA A 270 -13.24 -0.02 0.46
N GLY A 271 -11.94 0.26 0.58
CA GLY A 271 -10.95 -0.49 -0.19
C GLY A 271 -10.83 -1.93 0.31
N ASP A 272 -9.93 -2.72 -0.23
CA ASP A 272 -9.59 -4.06 0.28
C ASP A 272 -8.13 -4.12 0.71
N PHE A 273 -7.79 -5.03 1.61
CA PHE A 273 -6.43 -5.18 2.12
C PHE A 273 -5.42 -5.48 0.99
N ASP A 274 -5.82 -6.28 0.00
CA ASP A 274 -4.95 -6.70 -1.10
C ASP A 274 -4.78 -5.60 -2.18
N GLY A 275 -5.49 -4.47 -2.05
CA GLY A 275 -5.31 -3.28 -2.89
C GLY A 275 -5.85 -3.43 -4.32
N THR A 276 -6.89 -4.24 -4.49
CA THR A 276 -7.56 -4.49 -5.78
C THR A 276 -8.76 -3.55 -6.01
N ARG A 277 -9.30 -2.94 -4.96
CA ARG A 277 -10.43 -2.01 -4.94
C ARG A 277 -10.01 -0.66 -4.35
N LEU A 278 -10.49 0.40 -4.98
CA LEU A 278 -10.32 1.76 -4.49
C LEU A 278 -11.27 2.02 -3.33
N ASN A 279 -10.78 2.70 -2.30
CA ASN A 279 -11.64 3.25 -1.27
C ASN A 279 -12.36 4.53 -1.74
N ARG A 280 -13.35 4.97 -0.97
CA ARG A 280 -14.22 6.12 -1.26
C ARG A 280 -14.26 7.06 -0.06
N LEU A 281 -14.49 8.35 -0.33
CA LEU A 281 -14.60 9.38 0.70
C LEU A 281 -15.79 9.08 1.61
N TYR A 282 -15.52 8.80 2.88
CA TYR A 282 -16.55 8.55 3.89
C TYR A 282 -16.89 9.82 4.65
N ALA A 283 -15.88 10.48 5.23
CA ALA A 283 -16.03 11.68 6.03
C ALA A 283 -14.97 12.73 5.63
N PRO A 284 -15.37 13.93 5.17
CA PRO A 284 -14.43 14.96 4.76
C PRO A 284 -13.89 15.75 5.95
N ASN A 285 -12.64 16.21 5.85
CA ASN A 285 -12.07 17.27 6.70
C ASN A 285 -12.15 17.01 8.23
N VAL A 286 -11.95 15.76 8.65
CA VAL A 286 -12.04 15.30 10.04
C VAL A 286 -10.79 15.72 10.82
N PRO A 287 -10.91 16.40 11.98
CA PRO A 287 -9.77 16.63 12.88
C PRO A 287 -9.13 15.31 13.32
N ILE A 288 -7.80 15.23 13.32
CA ILE A 288 -7.09 13.98 13.62
C ILE A 288 -7.49 13.35 14.96
N GLY A 289 -7.72 14.17 16.00
CA GLY A 289 -8.15 13.70 17.31
C GLY A 289 -9.58 13.14 17.36
N ALA A 290 -10.41 13.41 16.35
CA ALA A 290 -11.76 12.88 16.24
C ALA A 290 -11.84 11.57 15.43
N ILE A 291 -10.76 11.19 14.72
CA ILE A 291 -10.72 9.98 13.88
C ILE A 291 -10.97 8.70 14.69
N PRO A 292 -10.37 8.49 15.88
CA PRO A 292 -10.66 7.29 16.68
C PRO A 292 -12.15 7.16 17.02
N SER A 293 -12.79 8.25 17.47
CA SER A 293 -14.22 8.26 17.79
C SER A 293 -15.09 8.01 16.56
N LEU A 294 -14.66 8.46 15.38
CA LEU A 294 -15.35 8.19 14.12
C LEU A 294 -15.30 6.70 13.73
N LEU A 295 -14.16 6.04 13.93
CA LEU A 295 -13.94 4.65 13.51
C LEU A 295 -14.46 3.62 14.52
N ARG A 296 -14.45 3.93 15.82
CA ARG A 296 -14.88 2.99 16.89
C ARG A 296 -16.23 2.32 16.63
N PRO A 297 -17.34 3.04 16.35
CA PRO A 297 -18.63 2.39 16.14
C PRO A 297 -18.62 1.42 14.95
N MET A 298 -17.83 1.70 13.91
CA MET A 298 -17.70 0.81 12.75
C MET A 298 -16.94 -0.47 13.11
N PHE A 299 -15.91 -0.38 13.94
CA PHE A 299 -15.17 -1.57 14.38
C PHE A 299 -16.02 -2.44 15.31
N VAL A 300 -16.83 -1.83 16.18
CA VAL A 300 -17.82 -2.56 17.00
C VAL A 300 -18.80 -3.33 16.10
N ASP A 301 -19.40 -2.63 15.13
CA ASP A 301 -20.37 -3.23 14.20
C ASP A 301 -19.73 -4.30 13.31
N PHE A 302 -18.50 -4.07 12.82
CA PHE A 302 -17.73 -5.05 12.07
C PHE A 302 -17.49 -6.33 12.87
N GLY A 303 -17.05 -6.22 14.13
CA GLY A 303 -16.83 -7.37 15.00
C GLY A 303 -18.10 -8.20 15.22
N ALA A 304 -19.26 -7.55 15.28
CA ALA A 304 -20.54 -8.20 15.53
C ALA A 304 -21.21 -8.78 14.25
N ASN A 305 -21.06 -8.11 13.11
CA ASN A 305 -21.93 -8.32 11.93
C ASN A 305 -21.17 -8.68 10.64
N ARG A 306 -19.89 -9.05 10.73
CA ARG A 306 -19.13 -9.59 9.58
C ARG A 306 -19.48 -11.04 9.26
N ALA A 307 -19.36 -11.41 7.99
CA ALA A 307 -19.37 -12.80 7.57
C ALA A 307 -18.04 -13.49 7.92
N PRO A 308 -18.01 -14.83 8.06
CA PRO A 308 -16.76 -15.56 8.28
C PRO A 308 -15.73 -15.28 7.18
N GLY A 309 -14.54 -14.82 7.58
CA GLY A 309 -13.43 -14.50 6.67
C GLY A 309 -13.56 -13.18 5.91
N GLU A 310 -14.58 -12.36 6.20
CA GLU A 310 -14.78 -11.06 5.57
C GLU A 310 -13.83 -10.00 6.15
N GLY A 311 -13.06 -9.33 5.30
CA GLY A 311 -12.20 -8.21 5.69
C GLY A 311 -12.99 -6.93 6.00
N PHE A 312 -12.41 -6.03 6.79
CA PHE A 312 -13.09 -4.79 7.18
C PHE A 312 -13.57 -3.97 5.98
N GLY A 313 -12.70 -3.76 4.99
CA GLY A 313 -13.06 -3.02 3.79
C GLY A 313 -14.14 -3.67 2.93
N ASP A 314 -14.20 -5.00 2.87
CA ASP A 314 -15.27 -5.75 2.18
C ASP A 314 -16.60 -5.63 2.93
N TRP A 315 -16.54 -5.71 4.27
CA TRP A 315 -17.70 -5.49 5.12
C TRP A 315 -18.28 -4.08 4.94
N VAL A 316 -17.42 -3.04 4.93
CA VAL A 316 -17.86 -1.66 4.66
C VAL A 316 -18.50 -1.55 3.28
N GLU A 317 -17.93 -2.20 2.25
CA GLU A 317 -18.50 -2.20 0.90
C GLU A 317 -19.90 -2.84 0.87
N ARG A 318 -20.08 -3.97 1.58
CA ARG A 318 -21.35 -4.69 1.68
C ARG A 318 -22.42 -3.89 2.44
N VAL A 319 -22.05 -3.28 3.57
CA VAL A 319 -22.99 -2.51 4.40
C VAL A 319 -23.37 -1.18 3.74
N GLY A 320 -22.41 -0.52 3.09
CA GLY A 320 -22.61 0.76 2.44
C GLY A 320 -22.56 1.97 3.39
N PHE A 321 -22.18 3.13 2.87
CA PHE A 321 -21.93 4.33 3.69
C PHE A 321 -23.18 4.95 4.31
N GLU A 322 -24.34 4.82 3.66
CA GLU A 322 -25.60 5.34 4.21
C GLU A 322 -25.97 4.63 5.51
N ALA A 323 -26.00 3.29 5.49
CA ALA A 323 -26.26 2.48 6.68
C ALA A 323 -25.21 2.70 7.78
N LEU A 324 -23.93 2.88 7.43
CA LEU A 324 -22.89 3.18 8.43
C LEU A 324 -23.13 4.52 9.14
N ARG A 325 -23.59 5.54 8.42
CA ARG A 325 -23.90 6.85 9.00
C ARG A 325 -25.10 6.77 9.93
N GLU A 326 -26.19 6.13 9.50
CA GLU A 326 -27.39 5.93 10.31
C GLU A 326 -27.10 5.20 11.62
N ARG A 327 -26.24 4.17 11.56
CA ARG A 327 -25.82 3.40 12.75
C ARG A 327 -24.90 4.17 13.68
N SER A 328 -24.11 5.12 13.16
CA SER A 328 -23.23 5.96 13.98
C SER A 328 -23.97 7.08 14.73
N GLU A 329 -25.19 7.42 14.31
CA GLU A 329 -26.05 8.43 14.93
C GLU A 329 -26.98 7.84 16.01
N GLN A 330 -27.08 6.51 16.09
CA GLN A 330 -27.85 5.82 17.13
C GLN A 330 -26.97 5.64 18.38
N PRO A 331 -27.35 6.18 19.55
CA PRO A 331 -26.61 5.94 20.78
C PRO A 331 -26.66 4.45 21.13
N ALA A 332 -25.50 3.88 21.48
CA ALA A 332 -25.37 2.54 22.04
C ALA A 332 -26.03 2.42 23.41
#